data_AF-A0A9W6H2T7-F1
#
_entry.id   AF-A0A9W6H2T7-F1
#
_cell.length_a   1.000
_cell.length_b   1.000
_cell.length_c   1.000
_cell.angle_alpha   90.00
_cell.angle_beta   90.00
_cell.angle_gamma   90.00
#
_symmetry.space_group_name_H-M   'P 1'
#
loop_
_entity.id
_entity.type
_entity.pdbx_description
1 polymer ?
#
loop_
_entity_poly.entity_id
_entity_poly.type
_entity_poly.pdbx_seq_one_letter_code
_entity_poly.pdbx_strand_id
1 'polypeptide(L)'
;MRGKLGLVIGLGVGYVLGTRAGRERYEQIKEKAQEVWELPIVQAQAEKATKLAKSSALAIPRAAWNGAIKVVKAATTPGTPGQRLDAALGEAEDAADDVKQEAQRKAAG
;
A
#
# COMPACT_ATOMS: atom_id res chain seq x y z
N MET A 1 -11.95 -0.41 16.32
CA MET A 1 -11.07 -1.60 16.34
C MET A 1 -11.17 -2.54 15.12
N ARG A 2 -12.19 -2.45 14.26
CA ARG A 2 -12.49 -3.46 13.19
C ARG A 2 -11.57 -3.48 11.93
N GLY A 3 -10.68 -2.49 11.70
CA GLY A 3 -9.81 -2.43 10.50
C GLY A 3 -8.47 -3.11 10.72
N LYS A 4 -8.01 -3.11 11.98
CA LYS A 4 -6.97 -4.02 12.45
C LYS A 4 -7.40 -5.48 12.22
N LEU A 5 -8.70 -5.77 12.33
CA LEU A 5 -9.24 -7.10 12.07
C LEU A 5 -9.14 -7.48 10.58
N GLY A 6 -9.44 -6.57 9.65
CA GLY A 6 -9.30 -6.83 8.20
C GLY A 6 -7.84 -7.08 7.78
N LEU A 7 -6.89 -6.30 8.31
CA LEU A 7 -5.46 -6.51 8.08
C LEU A 7 -4.96 -7.82 8.68
N VAL A 8 -5.38 -8.16 9.90
CA VAL A 8 -5.04 -9.43 10.57
C VAL A 8 -5.68 -10.62 9.86
N ILE A 9 -6.90 -10.47 9.34
CA ILE A 9 -7.54 -11.49 8.50
C ILE A 9 -6.79 -11.65 7.18
N GLY A 10 -6.43 -10.57 6.49
CA GLY A 10 -5.66 -10.64 5.24
C GLY A 10 -4.28 -11.27 5.44
N LEU A 11 -3.54 -10.84 6.47
CA LEU A 11 -2.26 -11.44 6.84
C LEU A 11 -2.41 -12.88 7.32
N GLY A 12 -3.47 -13.19 8.08
CA GLY A 12 -3.77 -14.55 8.54
C GLY A 12 -4.12 -15.48 7.39
N VAL A 13 -4.93 -15.04 6.43
CA VAL A 13 -5.25 -15.77 5.20
C VAL A 13 -4.00 -15.96 4.35
N GLY A 14 -3.17 -14.92 4.17
CA GLY A 14 -1.91 -15.03 3.45
C GLY A 14 -0.91 -15.97 4.11
N TYR A 15 -0.80 -15.93 5.44
CA TYR A 15 0.06 -16.81 6.22
C TYR A 15 -0.44 -18.25 6.21
N VAL A 16 -1.75 -18.50 6.31
CA VAL A 16 -2.33 -19.85 6.23
C VAL A 16 -2.22 -20.41 4.82
N LEU A 17 -2.49 -19.62 3.77
CA LEU A 17 -2.23 -20.05 2.39
C LEU A 17 -0.73 -20.33 2.15
N GLY A 18 0.16 -19.58 2.81
CA GLY A 18 1.60 -19.79 2.75
C GLY A 18 2.13 -20.96 3.57
N THR A 19 1.46 -21.35 4.66
CA THR A 19 1.93 -22.40 5.60
C THR A 19 1.18 -23.72 5.51
N ARG A 20 -0.02 -23.77 4.91
CA ARG A 20 -0.90 -24.97 4.92
C ARG A 20 -0.55 -26.03 3.88
N ALA A 21 0.35 -25.75 2.97
CA ALA A 21 0.76 -26.69 1.95
C ALA A 21 2.03 -27.42 2.42
N GLY A 22 1.94 -28.70 2.79
CA GLY A 22 3.13 -29.56 2.95
C GLY A 22 4.02 -29.50 1.69
N ARG A 23 5.28 -29.93 1.77
CA ARG A 23 6.31 -29.71 0.71
C ARG A 23 5.77 -29.91 -0.72
N GLU A 24 5.00 -30.97 -0.95
CA GLU A 24 4.45 -31.32 -2.26
C GLU A 24 3.43 -30.30 -2.82
N ARG A 25 2.56 -29.75 -1.98
CA ARG A 25 1.60 -28.70 -2.38
C ARG A 25 2.27 -27.32 -2.45
N TYR A 26 3.29 -27.09 -1.63
CA TYR A 26 4.03 -25.84 -1.64
C TYR A 26 4.80 -25.69 -2.95
N GLU A 27 5.48 -26.76 -3.41
CA GLU A 27 6.17 -26.74 -4.70
C GLU A 27 5.17 -26.49 -5.84
N GLN A 28 3.98 -27.08 -5.85
CA GLN A 28 2.95 -26.81 -6.87
C GLN A 28 2.48 -25.35 -6.86
N ILE A 29 2.21 -24.77 -5.69
CA ILE A 29 1.78 -23.38 -5.57
C ILE A 29 2.92 -22.43 -5.94
N LYS A 30 4.14 -22.75 -5.53
CA LYS A 30 5.35 -21.99 -5.83
C LYS A 30 5.63 -22.00 -7.33
N GLU A 31 5.54 -23.14 -7.98
CA GLU A 31 5.75 -23.28 -9.42
C GLU A 31 4.72 -22.43 -10.18
N LYS A 32 3.44 -22.47 -9.78
CA LYS A 32 2.40 -21.60 -10.34
C LYS A 32 2.59 -20.12 -10.03
N ALA A 33 3.01 -19.78 -8.82
CA ALA A 33 3.34 -18.41 -8.45
C ALA A 33 4.54 -17.90 -9.23
N GLN A 34 5.50 -18.77 -9.50
CA GLN A 34 6.70 -18.47 -10.26
C GLN A 34 6.39 -18.30 -11.75
N GLU A 35 5.55 -19.16 -12.35
CA GLU A 35 4.99 -18.95 -13.69
C GLU A 35 4.34 -17.55 -13.82
N VAL A 36 3.56 -17.15 -12.82
CA VAL A 36 2.92 -15.81 -12.79
C VAL A 36 3.95 -14.70 -12.60
N TRP A 37 4.95 -14.89 -11.75
CA TRP A 37 6.02 -13.91 -11.51
C TRP A 37 6.94 -13.73 -12.71
N GLU A 38 7.14 -14.79 -13.50
CA GLU A 38 7.94 -14.79 -14.72
C GLU A 38 7.23 -14.11 -15.89
N LEU A 39 5.94 -13.81 -15.78
CA LEU A 39 5.23 -13.06 -16.80
C LEU A 39 5.85 -11.66 -16.96
N PRO A 40 6.15 -11.23 -18.20
CA PRO A 40 6.83 -9.96 -18.45
C PRO A 40 6.00 -8.75 -17.97
N ILE A 41 4.67 -8.88 -17.95
CA ILE A 41 3.78 -7.84 -17.42
C ILE A 41 3.96 -7.65 -15.90
N VAL A 42 4.18 -8.74 -15.15
CA VAL A 42 4.37 -8.72 -13.70
C VAL A 42 5.75 -8.17 -13.37
N GLN A 43 6.78 -8.62 -14.07
CA GLN A 43 8.13 -8.09 -13.91
C GLN A 43 8.20 -6.59 -14.24
N ALA A 44 7.58 -6.17 -15.35
CA ALA A 44 7.53 -4.75 -15.73
C ALA A 44 6.79 -3.89 -14.69
N GLN A 45 5.72 -4.41 -14.08
CA GLN A 45 5.01 -3.71 -13.01
C GLN A 45 5.81 -3.68 -11.71
N ALA A 46 6.46 -4.79 -11.34
CA ALA A 46 7.32 -4.88 -10.17
C ALA A 46 8.53 -3.94 -10.29
N GLU A 47 9.15 -3.84 -11.47
CA GLU A 47 10.21 -2.90 -11.76
C GLU A 47 9.73 -1.46 -11.69
N LYS A 48 8.55 -1.14 -12.27
CA LYS A 48 7.95 0.19 -12.14
C LYS A 48 7.67 0.55 -10.68
N ALA A 49 7.13 -0.39 -9.89
CA ALA A 49 6.89 -0.20 -8.47
C ALA A 49 8.20 -0.03 -7.70
N THR A 50 9.25 -0.80 -8.02
CA THR A 50 10.58 -0.68 -7.39
C THR A 50 11.23 0.65 -7.73
N LYS A 51 11.15 1.07 -8.99
CA LYS A 51 11.65 2.37 -9.46
C LYS A 51 10.89 3.51 -8.80
N LEU A 52 9.56 3.39 -8.70
CA LEU A 52 8.73 4.34 -7.98
C LEU A 52 9.06 4.36 -6.49
N ALA A 53 9.29 3.21 -5.85
CA ALA A 53 9.67 3.15 -4.45
C ALA A 53 11.03 3.82 -4.20
N LYS A 54 12.03 3.55 -5.05
CA LYS A 54 13.34 4.20 -4.98
C LYS A 54 13.26 5.70 -5.25
N SER A 55 12.51 6.13 -6.26
CA SER A 55 12.33 7.56 -6.56
C SER A 55 11.51 8.26 -5.47
N SER A 56 10.48 7.60 -4.95
CA SER A 56 9.63 8.11 -3.87
C SER A 56 10.41 8.24 -2.56
N ALA A 57 11.26 7.26 -2.25
CA ALA A 57 12.14 7.31 -1.09
C ALA A 57 13.18 8.44 -1.17
N LEU A 58 13.53 8.91 -2.37
CA LEU A 58 14.59 9.90 -2.58
C LEU A 58 14.08 11.32 -2.95
N ALA A 59 12.88 11.45 -3.53
CA ALA A 59 12.41 12.71 -4.11
C ALA A 59 11.09 13.25 -3.52
N ILE A 60 10.36 12.46 -2.73
CA ILE A 60 9.07 12.89 -2.17
C ILE A 60 9.30 13.51 -0.78
N PRO A 61 8.78 14.73 -0.53
CA PRO A 61 8.78 15.31 0.81
C PRO A 61 8.13 14.34 1.80
N ARG A 62 8.71 14.17 3.00
CA ARG A 62 8.14 13.27 4.02
C ARG A 62 6.65 13.56 4.30
N ALA A 63 6.20 14.81 4.16
CA ALA A 63 4.79 15.18 4.31
C ALA A 63 3.89 14.48 3.27
N ALA A 64 4.26 14.52 1.98
CA ALA A 64 3.53 13.85 0.91
C ALA A 64 3.50 12.31 1.09
N TRP A 65 4.61 11.70 1.51
CA TRP A 65 4.65 10.26 1.82
C TRP A 65 3.78 9.90 3.02
N ASN A 66 3.82 10.70 4.08
CA ASN A 66 3.00 10.50 5.26
C ASN A 66 1.51 10.67 4.95
N GLY A 67 1.14 11.67 4.15
CA GLY A 67 -0.24 11.88 3.69
C GLY A 67 -0.79 10.66 2.95
N ALA A 68 -0.03 10.13 1.98
CA ALA A 68 -0.43 8.91 1.27
C ALA A 68 -0.60 7.71 2.21
N ILE A 69 0.32 7.51 3.17
CA ILE A 69 0.19 6.45 4.18
C ILE A 69 -1.07 6.63 5.03
N LYS A 70 -1.38 7.86 5.43
CA LYS A 70 -2.56 8.13 6.25
C LYS A 70 -3.85 7.92 5.47
N VAL A 71 -3.93 8.32 4.20
CA VAL A 71 -5.09 8.04 3.32
C VAL A 71 -5.31 6.53 3.18
N VAL A 72 -4.25 5.75 2.95
CA VAL A 72 -4.34 4.27 2.89
C VAL A 72 -4.81 3.69 4.23
N LYS A 73 -4.35 4.25 5.35
CA LYS A 73 -4.78 3.87 6.69
C LYS A 73 -6.24 4.23 6.96
N ALA A 74 -6.72 5.36 6.44
CA ALA A 74 -8.11 5.79 6.53
C ALA A 74 -9.02 4.90 5.66
N ALA A 75 -8.60 4.55 4.45
CA ALA A 75 -9.33 3.63 3.57
C ALA A 75 -9.46 2.21 4.16
N THR A 76 -8.50 1.80 4.99
CA THR A 76 -8.50 0.50 5.69
C THR A 76 -9.10 0.59 7.10
N THR A 77 -9.53 1.77 7.54
CA THR A 77 -10.18 1.98 8.83
C THR A 77 -11.55 1.31 8.85
N PRO A 78 -11.97 0.73 9.99
CA PRO A 78 -13.25 0.06 10.08
C PRO A 78 -14.43 1.02 9.99
N GLY A 79 -15.33 0.73 9.06
CA GLY A 79 -16.59 1.46 8.87
C GLY A 79 -17.35 0.90 7.69
N THR A 80 -18.50 1.52 7.39
CA THR A 80 -19.19 1.30 6.11
C THR A 80 -18.32 1.82 4.96
N PRO A 81 -18.55 1.36 3.71
CA PRO A 81 -17.80 1.86 2.55
C PRO A 81 -17.83 3.39 2.44
N GLY A 82 -18.97 4.03 2.74
CA GLY A 82 -19.10 5.50 2.79
C GLY A 82 -18.18 6.13 3.84
N GLN A 83 -18.20 5.64 5.07
CA GLN A 83 -17.34 6.17 6.14
C GLN A 83 -15.84 6.04 5.85
N ARG A 84 -15.43 5.01 5.10
CA ARG A 84 -14.03 4.83 4.68
C ARG A 84 -13.66 5.79 3.56
N LEU A 85 -14.59 6.02 2.64
CA LEU A 85 -14.41 6.98 1.57
C LEU A 85 -14.32 8.40 2.13
N ASP A 86 -15.22 8.78 3.05
CA ASP A 86 -15.21 10.07 3.72
C ASP A 86 -13.93 10.28 4.53
N ALA A 87 -13.47 9.27 5.27
CA ALA A 87 -12.22 9.33 6.02
C ALA A 87 -10.99 9.41 5.10
N ALA A 88 -10.99 8.70 3.96
CA ALA A 88 -9.91 8.77 2.99
C ALA A 88 -9.87 10.10 2.25
N LEU A 89 -11.03 10.70 1.95
CA LEU A 89 -11.15 12.02 1.33
C LEU A 89 -10.66 13.12 2.28
N GLY A 90 -11.07 13.10 3.55
CA GLY A 90 -10.61 14.08 4.54
C GLY A 90 -9.09 14.04 4.73
N GLU A 91 -8.51 12.85 4.83
CA GLU A 91 -7.05 12.70 4.97
C GLU A 91 -6.29 13.08 3.68
N ALA A 92 -6.95 13.00 2.51
CA ALA A 92 -6.37 13.44 1.25
C ALA A 92 -6.38 14.96 1.12
N GLU A 93 -7.43 15.64 1.57
CA GLU A 93 -7.48 17.11 1.69
C GLU A 93 -6.40 17.61 2.67
N ASP A 94 -6.30 17.01 3.86
CA ASP A 94 -5.27 17.38 4.85
C ASP A 94 -3.85 17.19 4.30
N ALA A 95 -3.60 16.07 3.61
CA ALA A 95 -2.32 15.80 2.97
C ALA A 95 -2.00 16.81 1.85
N ALA A 96 -3.01 17.25 1.10
CA ALA A 96 -2.85 18.24 0.03
C ALA A 96 -2.51 19.62 0.60
N ASP A 97 -3.14 20.02 1.70
CA ASP A 97 -2.88 21.29 2.36
C ASP A 97 -1.50 21.34 3.03
N ASP A 98 -1.05 20.25 3.66
CA ASP A 98 0.29 20.13 4.22
C ASP A 98 1.37 20.30 3.14
N VAL A 99 1.18 19.66 1.98
CA VAL A 99 2.10 19.78 0.82
C VAL A 99 2.10 21.20 0.26
N LYS A 100 0.93 21.84 0.18
CA LYS A 100 0.77 23.21 -0.30
C LYS A 100 1.44 24.23 0.64
N GLN A 101 1.31 24.05 1.96
CA GLN A 101 2.01 24.86 2.95
C GLN A 101 3.53 24.66 2.88
N GLU A 102 4.02 23.43 2.75
CA GLU A 102 5.46 23.16 2.65
C GLU A 102 6.06 23.78 1.37
N ALA A 103 5.32 23.75 0.26
CA ALA A 103 5.71 24.41 -0.99
C ALA A 103 5.75 25.94 -0.85
N GLN A 104 4.76 26.56 -0.21
CA GLN A 104 4.73 28.00 0.05
C GLN A 104 5.86 28.42 1.00
N ARG A 105 6.14 27.63 2.03
CA ARG A 105 7.22 27.87 3.00
C ARG A 105 8.60 27.81 2.34
N LYS A 106 8.80 26.91 1.38
CA LYS A 106 10.04 26.84 0.57
C LYS A 106 10.16 27.94 -0.49
N ALA A 107 9.05 28.55 -0.90
CA ALA A 107 9.05 29.66 -1.86
C ALA A 107 9.24 31.04 -1.20
N ALA A 108 8.99 31.13 0.12
CA ALA A 108 9.08 32.36 0.89
C ALA A 108 10.42 32.54 1.65
N GLY A 109 11.33 31.56 1.57
CA GLY A 109 12.68 31.62 2.12
C GLY A 109 13.72 31.32 1.05
#